data_AF-A0AAV4BD80-F1
#
_entry.id   AF-A0AAV4BD80-F1
#
_cell.length_a   1.000
_cell.length_b   1.000
_cell.length_c   1.000
_cell.angle_alpha   90.00
_cell.angle_beta   90.00
_cell.angle_gamma   90.00
#
_symmetry.space_group_name_H-M   'P 1'
#
loop_
_entity.id
_entity.type
_entity.pdbx_description
1 polymer ?
#
loop_
_entity_poly.entity_id
_entity_poly.type
_entity_poly.pdbx_seq_one_letter_code
_entity_poly.pdbx_strand_id
1 'polypeptide(L)'
;MASSLRVILAVLSVFLCVAVFNVDSQQKGKDCIVDGRIVNHGTEFYDPPNSCELKQCNLGMVEDLYTACDFEGRCYKLNESIHLRRGMYTCLLYRLYQPAFRRVRPAPGT
;
A
#
# COMPACT_ATOMS: atom_id res chain seq x y z
N MET A 1 -5.50 20.03 -56.56
CA MET A 1 -6.39 19.12 -55.79
C MET A 1 -5.65 18.63 -54.53
N ALA A 2 -5.44 19.50 -53.54
CA ALA A 2 -4.62 19.18 -52.35
C ALA A 2 -5.20 19.68 -51.01
N SER A 3 -6.43 20.24 -51.02
CA SER A 3 -7.02 20.88 -49.83
C SER A 3 -7.78 19.89 -48.94
N SER A 4 -8.23 18.76 -49.45
CA SER A 4 -9.13 17.85 -48.74
C SER A 4 -8.42 16.91 -47.76
N LEU A 5 -7.10 16.69 -47.92
CA LEU A 5 -6.35 15.73 -47.09
C LEU A 5 -6.07 16.27 -45.68
N ARG A 6 -5.93 17.60 -45.52
CA ARG A 6 -5.62 18.24 -44.23
C ARG A 6 -6.81 18.24 -43.26
N VAL A 7 -8.04 18.27 -43.79
CA VAL A 7 -9.27 18.25 -42.99
C VAL A 7 -9.49 16.86 -42.40
N ILE A 8 -9.18 15.79 -43.14
CA ILE A 8 -9.36 14.40 -42.68
C ILE A 8 -8.39 14.06 -41.54
N LEU A 9 -7.14 14.53 -41.60
CA LEU A 9 -6.14 14.33 -40.54
C LEU A 9 -6.50 15.02 -39.21
N ALA A 10 -7.14 16.19 -39.26
CA ALA A 10 -7.56 16.90 -38.05
C ALA A 10 -8.80 16.27 -37.37
N VAL A 11 -9.71 15.66 -38.14
CA VAL A 11 -10.87 14.96 -37.57
C VAL A 11 -10.45 13.64 -36.91
N LEU A 12 -9.48 12.93 -37.49
CA LEU A 12 -8.91 11.71 -36.91
C LEU A 12 -8.18 11.97 -35.58
N SER A 13 -7.46 13.08 -35.43
CA SER A 13 -6.73 13.38 -34.19
C SER A 13 -7.67 13.73 -33.02
N VAL A 14 -8.79 14.40 -33.27
CA VAL A 14 -9.80 14.70 -32.25
C VAL A 14 -10.53 13.43 -31.80
N PHE A 15 -10.79 12.49 -32.73
CA PHE A 15 -11.45 11.22 -32.40
C PHE A 15 -10.58 10.30 -31.53
N LEU A 16 -9.25 10.32 -31.70
CA LEU A 16 -8.34 9.54 -30.87
C LEU A 16 -8.22 10.04 -29.42
N CYS A 17 -8.53 11.31 -29.13
CA CYS A 17 -8.49 11.83 -27.75
C CYS A 17 -9.70 11.42 -26.89
N VAL A 18 -10.86 11.13 -27.49
CA VAL A 18 -12.09 10.85 -26.73
C VAL A 18 -12.15 9.40 -26.21
N ALA A 19 -11.42 8.47 -26.84
CA ALA A 19 -11.47 7.05 -26.47
C ALA A 19 -10.65 6.68 -25.20
N VAL A 20 -9.86 7.60 -24.63
CA VAL A 20 -8.94 7.30 -23.52
C VAL A 20 -9.57 7.51 -22.12
N PHE A 21 -10.76 8.12 -22.02
CA PHE A 21 -11.32 8.59 -20.73
C PHE A 21 -12.55 7.82 -20.22
N ASN A 22 -12.70 6.53 -20.51
CA ASN A 22 -13.84 5.75 -20.00
C ASN A 22 -13.42 4.40 -19.41
N VAL A 23 -12.47 4.41 -18.47
CA VAL A 23 -12.32 3.30 -17.51
C VAL A 23 -12.57 3.83 -16.10
N ASP A 24 -13.72 4.48 -15.92
CA ASP A 24 -14.30 4.71 -14.59
C ASP A 24 -15.10 3.45 -14.23
N SER A 25 -14.36 2.36 -14.02
CA SER A 25 -14.94 1.12 -13.55
C SER A 25 -15.33 1.34 -12.10
N GLN A 26 -16.61 1.64 -11.87
CA GLN A 26 -17.26 1.51 -10.56
C GLN A 26 -17.22 0.03 -10.12
N GLN A 27 -16.04 -0.48 -9.81
CA GLN A 27 -15.89 -1.67 -8.99
C GLN A 27 -16.34 -1.25 -7.60
N LYS A 28 -17.64 -1.41 -7.34
CA LYS A 28 -18.17 -1.39 -5.98
C LYS A 28 -17.32 -2.38 -5.19
N GLY A 29 -16.51 -1.84 -4.28
CA GLY A 29 -15.57 -2.62 -3.49
C GLY A 29 -16.26 -3.81 -2.84
N LYS A 30 -15.64 -4.99 -2.91
CA LYS A 30 -16.07 -6.14 -2.12
C LYS A 30 -15.44 -6.05 -0.73
N ASP A 31 -16.24 -6.27 0.29
CA ASP A 31 -15.77 -6.34 1.67
C ASP A 31 -15.08 -7.68 1.95
N CYS A 32 -14.21 -7.70 2.95
CA CYS A 32 -13.46 -8.87 3.37
C CYS A 32 -14.09 -9.49 4.61
N ILE A 33 -13.94 -10.80 4.78
CA ILE A 33 -14.33 -11.51 6.00
C ILE A 33 -13.05 -11.94 6.71
N VAL A 34 -12.78 -11.35 7.88
CA VAL A 34 -11.59 -11.62 8.70
C VAL A 34 -12.06 -12.05 10.08
N ASP A 35 -11.74 -13.28 10.48
CA ASP A 35 -12.18 -13.88 11.75
C ASP A 35 -13.70 -13.74 12.01
N GLY A 36 -14.49 -13.91 10.95
CA GLY A 36 -15.96 -13.78 11.00
C GLY A 36 -16.49 -12.34 11.09
N ARG A 37 -15.62 -11.33 11.01
CA ARG A 37 -16.00 -9.90 10.97
C ARG A 37 -15.94 -9.37 9.54
N ILE A 38 -16.87 -8.50 9.19
CA ILE A 38 -16.87 -7.80 7.90
C ILE A 38 -15.94 -6.59 8.01
N VAL A 39 -14.97 -6.51 7.12
CA VAL A 39 -14.05 -5.38 6.96
C VAL A 39 -14.36 -4.71 5.63
N ASN A 40 -14.74 -3.43 5.67
CA ASN A 40 -15.13 -2.71 4.46
C ASN A 40 -13.94 -2.56 3.51
N HIS A 41 -14.22 -2.60 2.20
CA HIS A 41 -13.21 -2.30 1.18
C HIS A 41 -12.47 -0.98 1.46
N GLY A 42 -11.15 -0.99 1.28
CA GLY A 42 -10.25 0.12 1.54
C GLY A 42 -9.84 0.28 3.01
N THR A 43 -10.48 -0.42 3.94
CA THR A 43 -10.19 -0.31 5.38
C THR A 43 -8.87 -0.99 5.71
N GLU A 44 -8.01 -0.27 6.44
CA GLU A 44 -6.78 -0.78 7.03
C GLU A 44 -7.04 -1.32 8.44
N PHE A 45 -6.42 -2.43 8.81
CA PHE A 45 -6.59 -3.07 10.12
C PHE A 45 -5.36 -3.90 10.51
N TYR A 46 -5.23 -4.19 11.81
CA TYR A 46 -4.18 -5.08 12.32
C TYR A 46 -4.74 -6.49 12.53
N ASP A 47 -4.02 -7.49 12.03
CA ASP A 47 -4.43 -8.89 12.14
C ASP A 47 -3.22 -9.84 12.30
N PRO A 48 -3.07 -10.50 13.46
CA PRO A 48 -4.02 -10.56 14.58
C PRO A 48 -4.14 -9.22 15.33
N PRO A 49 -5.22 -8.99 16.11
CA PRO A 49 -5.34 -7.81 16.95
C PRO A 49 -4.16 -7.75 17.93
N ASN A 50 -3.50 -6.60 18.01
CA ASN A 50 -2.22 -6.35 18.70
C ASN A 50 -0.94 -6.82 17.97
N SER A 51 -1.04 -7.26 16.71
CA SER A 51 0.15 -7.37 15.86
C SER A 51 0.52 -6.01 15.27
N CYS A 52 1.74 -5.91 14.77
CA CYS A 52 2.18 -4.81 13.92
C CYS A 52 2.10 -5.16 12.43
N GLU A 53 1.19 -6.08 12.06
CA GLU A 53 0.94 -6.47 10.68
C GLU A 53 -0.27 -5.66 10.18
N LEU A 54 0.00 -4.58 9.45
CA LEU A 54 -1.06 -3.77 8.88
C LEU A 54 -1.50 -4.37 7.54
N LYS A 55 -2.78 -4.73 7.48
CA LYS A 55 -3.43 -5.28 6.30
C LYS A 55 -4.50 -4.32 5.80
N GLN A 56 -4.89 -4.47 4.55
CA GLN A 56 -5.99 -3.73 3.94
C GLN A 56 -6.94 -4.69 3.22
N CYS A 57 -8.24 -4.40 3.30
CA CYS A 57 -9.22 -5.08 2.48
C CYS A 57 -9.27 -4.45 1.07
N ASN A 58 -8.79 -5.16 0.05
CA ASN A 58 -8.83 -4.72 -1.34
C ASN A 58 -9.68 -5.69 -2.19
N LEU A 59 -10.82 -5.22 -2.69
CA LEU A 59 -11.74 -5.98 -3.55
C LEU A 59 -12.09 -7.40 -3.03
N GLY A 60 -12.31 -7.54 -1.73
CA GLY A 60 -12.65 -8.81 -1.07
C GLY A 60 -11.47 -9.71 -0.76
N MET A 61 -10.25 -9.23 -1.00
CA MET A 61 -8.99 -9.89 -0.63
C MET A 61 -8.30 -9.08 0.46
N VAL A 62 -7.65 -9.78 1.40
CA VAL A 62 -6.80 -9.14 2.40
C VAL A 62 -5.40 -9.04 1.83
N GLU A 63 -4.89 -7.82 1.71
CA GLU A 63 -3.54 -7.52 1.23
C GLU A 63 -2.67 -7.03 2.39
N ASP A 64 -1.44 -7.53 2.47
CA ASP A 64 -0.46 -6.99 3.40
C ASP A 64 0.05 -5.64 2.89
N LEU A 65 -0.23 -4.55 3.62
CA LEU A 65 0.28 -3.24 3.25
C LEU A 65 1.75 -3.10 3.62
N TYR A 66 2.07 -3.27 4.90
CA TYR A 66 3.44 -3.29 5.39
C TYR A 66 3.54 -3.91 6.79
N THR A 67 4.66 -4.58 7.03
CA THR A 67 4.99 -5.15 8.34
C THR A 67 5.69 -4.12 9.21
N ALA A 68 5.08 -3.62 10.27
CA ALA A 68 5.71 -2.69 11.20
C ALA A 68 6.63 -3.41 12.23
N CYS A 69 7.59 -2.66 12.78
CA CYS A 69 8.36 -3.09 13.95
C CYS A 69 7.51 -2.89 15.20
N ASP A 70 7.53 -3.86 16.10
CA ASP A 70 7.03 -3.68 17.47
C ASP A 70 8.22 -3.28 18.35
N PHE A 71 8.12 -2.11 18.97
CA PHE A 71 9.07 -1.67 19.99
C PHE A 71 8.31 -1.07 21.17
N GLU A 72 8.50 -1.66 22.36
CA GLU A 72 7.80 -1.26 23.60
C GLU A 72 6.27 -1.22 23.46
N GLY A 73 5.69 -2.13 22.67
CA GLY A 73 4.24 -2.24 22.46
C GLY A 73 3.68 -1.18 21.49
N ARG A 74 4.54 -0.52 20.72
CA ARG A 74 4.15 0.43 19.67
C ARG A 74 4.61 -0.09 18.31
N CYS A 75 3.74 0.06 17.32
CA CYS A 75 4.02 -0.29 15.94
C CYS A 75 4.62 0.89 15.18
N TYR A 76 5.77 0.68 14.55
CA TYR A 76 6.50 1.67 13.76
C TYR A 76 6.61 1.21 12.30
N LYS A 77 6.36 2.11 11.34
CA LYS A 77 6.38 1.76 9.93
C LYS A 77 7.78 1.35 9.49
N LEU A 78 7.87 0.52 8.46
CA LEU A 78 9.16 0.20 7.85
C LEU A 78 9.83 1.47 7.34
N ASN A 79 11.13 1.54 7.58
CA ASN A 79 12.01 2.66 7.29
C ASN A 79 11.70 3.94 8.08
N GLU A 80 10.79 3.89 9.05
CA GLU A 80 10.57 5.00 9.98
C GLU A 80 11.74 5.10 10.96
N SER A 81 12.32 6.29 11.06
CA SER A 81 13.35 6.61 12.05
C SER A 81 12.70 7.21 13.28
N ILE A 82 12.89 6.57 14.41
CA ILE A 82 12.35 6.95 15.71
C ILE A 82 13.46 7.43 16.64
N HIS A 83 13.19 8.54 17.32
CA HIS A 83 14.08 9.08 18.34
C HIS A 83 13.63 8.58 19.72
N LEU A 84 14.43 7.72 20.33
CA LEU A 84 14.21 7.21 21.67
C LEU A 84 15.23 7.83 22.62
N ARG A 85 15.02 7.69 23.94
CA ARG A 85 15.92 8.27 24.97
C ARG A 85 17.40 7.89 24.80
N ARG A 86 17.71 6.80 24.10
CA ARG A 86 19.06 6.26 23.90
C ARG A 86 19.63 6.47 22.50
N GLY A 87 18.95 7.22 21.63
CA GLY A 87 19.42 7.52 20.29
C GLY A 87 18.35 7.35 19.21
N MET A 88 18.78 7.45 17.96
CA MET A 88 17.93 7.25 16.78
C MET A 88 17.97 5.79 16.35
N TYR A 89 16.80 5.21 16.10
CA TYR A 89 16.62 3.85 15.62
C TYR A 89 15.80 3.89 14.34
N THR A 90 16.09 3.02 13.38
CA THR A 90 15.27 2.89 12.17
C THR A 90 14.62 1.53 12.17
N CYS A 91 13.30 1.48 11.99
CA CYS A 91 12.59 0.23 11.80
C CYS A 91 12.94 -0.34 10.42
N LEU A 92 13.53 -1.53 10.36
CA LEU A 92 13.93 -2.17 9.10
C LEU A 92 13.24 -3.53 8.95
N LEU A 93 12.86 -3.88 7.72
CA LEU A 93 12.32 -5.20 7.42
C LEU A 93 13.47 -6.20 7.47
N TYR A 94 13.61 -6.91 8.58
CA TYR A 94 14.44 -8.11 8.60
C TYR A 94 13.71 -9.20 7.83
N ARG A 95 13.93 -9.29 6.51
CA ARG A 95 13.71 -10.55 5.78
C ARG A 95 14.71 -11.57 6.32
N LEU A 96 14.40 -12.17 7.47
CA LEU A 96 15.05 -13.38 7.89
C LEU A 96 14.17 -14.53 7.43
N TYR A 97 14.65 -15.14 6.36
CA TYR A 97 14.44 -16.54 6.03
C TYR A 97 14.97 -17.38 7.20
N GLN A 98 14.37 -17.29 8.39
CA GLN A 98 14.53 -18.17 9.55
C GLN A 98 13.58 -17.73 10.68
N PRO A 99 12.92 -18.69 11.36
CA PRO A 99 11.85 -18.41 12.29
C PRO A 99 12.35 -17.77 13.59
N ALA A 100 11.56 -16.81 14.07
CA ALA A 100 11.51 -16.29 15.44
C ALA A 100 12.83 -15.76 16.02
N PHE A 101 12.98 -14.42 16.07
CA PHE A 101 13.36 -13.61 17.24
C PHE A 101 13.76 -12.19 16.75
N ARG A 102 12.93 -11.18 17.05
CA ARG A 102 13.22 -9.77 16.76
C ARG A 102 14.17 -9.21 17.83
N ARG A 103 15.38 -8.80 17.43
CA ARG A 103 16.26 -7.94 18.27
C ARG A 103 16.42 -6.59 17.59
N VAL A 104 16.35 -5.53 18.39
CA VAL A 104 16.61 -4.15 17.97
C VAL A 104 18.12 -3.93 18.01
N ARG A 105 18.73 -3.46 16.91
CA ARG A 105 20.13 -3.03 16.92
C ARG A 105 20.22 -1.50 17.02
N PRO A 106 21.12 -0.95 17.85
CA PRO A 106 21.44 0.46 17.82
C PRO A 106 22.09 0.84 16.49
N ALA A 107 21.78 2.04 15.97
CA ALA A 107 22.47 2.61 14.82
C ALA A 107 23.94 2.88 15.19
N PRO A 108 24.89 2.71 14.25
CA PRO A 108 26.29 3.02 14.50
C PRO A 108 26.49 4.53 14.65
N GLY A 109 26.81 4.96 15.88
CA GLY A 109 27.60 6.17 16.19
C GLY A 109 26.92 7.53 15.99
N THR A 110 26.53 8.15 17.10
CA THR A 110 26.54 9.62 17.30
C THR A 110 27.19 9.94 18.62
#